data_AF-A0A8W8INX5-F1
#
_entry.id   AF-A0A8W8INX5-F1
#
_cell.length_a   1.000
_cell.length_b   1.000
_cell.length_c   1.000
_cell.angle_alpha   90.00
_cell.angle_beta   90.00
_cell.angle_gamma   90.00
#
_symmetry.space_group_name_H-M   'P 1'
#
loop_
_entity.id
_entity.type
_entity.pdbx_description
1 polymer ?
#
loop_
_entity_poly.entity_id
_entity_poly.type
_entity_poly.pdbx_seq_one_letter_code
_entity_poly.pdbx_strand_id
1 'polypeptide(L)'
;PGPKPTIQALPWQKGEKGNPGPEGEPGRNGLAGERGDDGIRGFTGDPGRNGDIGEPGVKGPPGNNGLSGIPGERGRQGLPGAKGFAGLPGLSGAVGEGYGIYFARHSQTTVVPQCPAGTAKLWDGFSLVHVIGNGRSHGQDLGTSGSCLRRFSTMPIMFCNINTVCNVAWRNDYSYWLSTREPMLPMMNPVEGPALQRYISRCSVCEAVSEVVAVHSQESRIPDCPSGFRSMWTGFSFMMSSGAGGRGAGQALESPGSCLEDFRATPFIECHGNGRCNHYATSYSFWLATLRAYEEFRTPISETLKAGSQEQRISRCRVCARQ
;
A
#
# COMPACT_ATOMS: atom_id res chain seq x y z
N PRO A 1 3.81 65.59 -25.87
CA PRO A 1 4.67 64.50 -26.42
C PRO A 1 6.07 64.54 -25.77
N GLY A 2 6.31 63.67 -24.79
CA GLY A 2 7.62 63.56 -24.12
C GLY A 2 8.64 62.74 -24.94
N PRO A 3 9.94 62.86 -24.65
CA PRO A 3 10.98 62.09 -25.32
C PRO A 3 10.87 60.60 -24.96
N LYS A 4 11.12 59.73 -25.94
CA LYS A 4 11.14 58.26 -25.75
C LYS A 4 12.45 57.84 -25.06
N PRO A 5 12.44 56.89 -24.12
CA PRO A 5 13.66 56.35 -23.55
C PRO A 5 14.37 55.42 -24.56
N THR A 6 15.67 55.64 -24.77
CA THR A 6 16.52 54.78 -25.59
C THR A 6 17.02 53.61 -24.75
N ILE A 7 16.52 52.40 -25.00
CA ILE A 7 17.05 51.18 -24.39
C ILE A 7 18.26 50.72 -25.22
N GLN A 8 19.47 50.85 -24.66
CA GLN A 8 20.66 50.21 -25.21
C GLN A 8 20.57 48.70 -24.94
N ALA A 9 20.59 47.90 -26.01
CA ALA A 9 20.72 46.45 -25.90
C ALA A 9 22.18 46.08 -25.59
N LEU A 10 22.42 45.54 -24.39
CA LEU A 10 23.69 44.90 -24.06
C LEU A 10 23.78 43.53 -24.77
N PRO A 11 24.91 43.19 -25.40
CA PRO A 11 25.07 41.90 -26.06
C PRO A 11 25.14 40.76 -25.04
N TRP A 12 24.44 39.67 -25.32
CA TRP A 12 24.44 38.47 -24.48
C TRP A 12 25.84 37.85 -24.37
N GLN A 13 26.45 37.89 -23.19
CA GLN A 13 27.62 37.06 -22.91
C GLN A 13 27.22 35.58 -22.90
N LYS A 14 27.82 34.81 -23.80
CA LYS A 14 27.74 33.35 -23.81
C LYS A 14 28.36 32.82 -22.52
N GLY A 15 27.57 32.15 -21.68
CA GLY A 15 28.04 31.58 -20.42
C GLY A 15 29.23 30.64 -20.62
N GLU A 16 30.19 30.71 -19.70
CA GLU A 16 31.38 29.87 -19.74
C GLU A 16 31.03 28.38 -19.60
N LYS A 17 31.83 27.53 -20.26
CA LYS A 17 31.65 26.08 -20.19
C LYS A 17 31.93 25.63 -18.75
N GLY A 18 30.94 25.00 -18.11
CA GLY A 18 31.08 24.47 -16.75
C GLY A 18 32.29 23.54 -16.62
N ASN A 19 32.97 23.64 -15.48
CA ASN A 19 34.13 22.81 -15.14
C ASN A 19 33.75 21.31 -15.18
N PRO A 20 34.71 20.41 -15.50
CA PRO A 20 34.53 18.98 -15.33
C PRO A 20 34.04 18.64 -13.92
N GLY A 21 33.17 17.63 -13.81
CA GLY A 21 32.73 17.12 -12.52
C GLY A 21 33.90 16.52 -11.71
N PRO A 22 33.80 16.48 -10.37
CA PRO A 22 34.80 15.84 -9.54
C PRO A 22 34.92 14.34 -9.87
N GLU A 23 36.11 13.79 -9.64
CA GLU A 23 36.38 12.36 -9.81
C GLU A 23 35.53 11.52 -8.84
N GLY A 24 35.12 10.33 -9.26
CA GLY A 24 34.24 9.46 -8.47
C GLY A 24 34.96 8.86 -7.27
N GLU A 25 34.26 8.73 -6.13
CA GLU A 25 34.83 8.11 -4.94
C GLU A 25 35.23 6.64 -5.19
N PRO A 26 36.35 6.15 -4.60
CA PRO A 26 36.74 4.75 -4.70
C PRO A 26 35.65 3.78 -4.22
N GLY A 27 35.54 2.63 -4.90
CA GLY A 27 34.62 1.57 -4.51
C GLY A 27 34.87 1.07 -3.09
N ARG A 28 33.80 0.88 -2.31
CA ARG A 28 33.90 0.35 -0.95
C ARG A 28 34.39 -1.09 -0.95
N ASN A 29 35.23 -1.43 0.02
CA ASN A 29 35.67 -2.81 0.26
C ASN A 29 34.48 -3.75 0.46
N GLY A 30 34.59 -4.97 -0.09
CA GLY A 30 33.58 -6.02 0.09
C GLY A 30 33.38 -6.40 1.55
N LEU A 31 32.16 -6.80 1.90
CA LEU A 31 31.83 -7.31 3.23
C LEU A 31 32.55 -8.64 3.48
N ALA A 32 33.00 -8.87 4.71
CA ALA A 32 33.55 -10.16 5.11
C ALA A 32 32.47 -11.24 5.05
N GLY A 33 32.84 -12.44 4.59
CA GLY A 33 31.92 -13.58 4.53
C GLY A 33 31.43 -13.99 5.91
N GLU A 34 30.17 -14.43 5.98
CA GLU A 34 29.56 -14.89 7.23
C GLU A 34 30.25 -16.16 7.74
N ARG A 35 30.29 -16.31 9.06
CA ARG A 35 30.82 -17.51 9.72
C ARG A 35 29.80 -18.65 9.52
N GLY A 36 30.26 -19.80 9.04
CA GLY A 36 29.40 -20.98 8.89
C GLY A 36 28.81 -21.46 10.21
N ASP A 37 27.61 -22.04 10.14
CA ASP A 37 26.84 -22.51 11.29
C ASP A 37 27.53 -23.64 12.07
N ASP A 38 27.26 -23.71 13.37
CA ASP A 38 27.74 -24.78 14.24
C ASP A 38 27.11 -26.14 13.86
N GLY A 39 27.93 -27.20 13.88
CA GLY A 39 27.50 -28.54 13.50
C GLY A 39 26.44 -29.15 14.42
N ILE A 40 25.45 -29.83 13.82
CA ILE A 40 24.34 -30.48 14.52
C ILE A 40 24.86 -31.53 15.50
N ARG A 41 24.44 -31.45 16.77
CA ARG A 41 24.80 -32.43 17.81
C ARG A 41 24.14 -33.78 17.50
N GLY A 42 24.95 -34.85 17.47
CA GLY A 42 24.47 -36.20 17.18
C GLY A 42 23.44 -36.73 18.18
N PHE A 43 22.53 -37.56 17.71
CA PHE A 43 21.46 -38.18 18.52
C PHE A 43 22.02 -39.22 19.50
N THR A 44 21.42 -39.28 20.70
CA THR A 44 21.68 -40.33 21.69
C THR A 44 21.16 -41.68 21.17
N GLY A 45 21.97 -42.73 21.24
CA GLY A 45 21.56 -44.08 20.81
C GLY A 45 20.56 -44.73 21.77
N ASP A 46 19.69 -45.59 21.22
CA ASP A 46 18.67 -46.32 21.98
C ASP A 46 19.26 -47.33 22.98
N PRO A 47 18.63 -47.54 24.15
CA PRO A 47 19.02 -48.61 25.08
C PRO A 47 18.86 -50.01 24.46
N GLY A 48 19.85 -50.89 24.69
CA GLY A 48 19.83 -52.26 24.21
C GLY A 48 18.70 -53.11 24.80
N ARG A 49 18.18 -54.05 24.01
CA ARG A 49 17.27 -55.11 24.48
C ARG A 49 18.00 -56.08 25.40
N ASN A 50 17.41 -56.39 26.56
CA ASN A 50 17.82 -57.54 27.36
C ASN A 50 17.28 -58.84 26.72
N GLY A 51 18.09 -59.90 26.75
CA GLY A 51 17.76 -61.24 26.26
C GLY A 51 18.32 -62.33 27.19
N ASP A 52 17.55 -63.40 27.34
CA ASP A 52 17.53 -64.38 28.42
C ASP A 52 18.79 -65.25 28.65
N ILE A 53 18.92 -65.78 29.88
CA ILE A 53 19.72 -66.98 30.22
C ILE A 53 18.86 -67.84 31.15
N GLY A 54 18.82 -69.17 30.94
CA GLY A 54 17.88 -70.08 31.61
C GLY A 54 18.50 -71.26 32.39
N GLU A 55 17.75 -71.68 33.42
CA GLU A 55 17.58 -73.04 34.02
C GLU A 55 18.79 -73.90 34.51
N PRO A 56 18.59 -74.91 35.40
CA PRO A 56 18.03 -74.79 36.76
C PRO A 56 18.78 -75.66 37.83
N GLY A 57 18.37 -75.63 39.10
CA GLY A 57 18.92 -76.52 40.15
C GLY A 57 18.11 -76.60 41.46
N VAL A 58 18.04 -77.80 42.08
CA VAL A 58 17.13 -78.23 43.18
C VAL A 58 17.88 -78.28 44.54
N LYS A 59 17.34 -78.44 45.77
CA LYS A 59 16.04 -78.93 46.34
C LYS A 59 15.94 -78.59 47.85
N GLY A 60 14.75 -78.32 48.41
CA GLY A 60 14.50 -78.53 49.86
C GLY A 60 13.15 -78.03 50.44
N PRO A 61 12.34 -78.86 51.14
CA PRO A 61 11.09 -78.47 51.85
C PRO A 61 11.25 -78.48 53.39
N PRO A 62 10.21 -78.20 54.23
CA PRO A 62 9.03 -77.32 54.09
C PRO A 62 8.88 -76.34 55.30
N GLY A 63 7.81 -75.53 55.32
CA GLY A 63 7.35 -74.85 56.54
C GLY A 63 6.03 -74.08 56.36
N ASN A 64 4.93 -74.56 56.97
CA ASN A 64 3.63 -73.87 56.98
C ASN A 64 3.45 -73.04 58.27
N ASN A 65 2.97 -71.80 58.12
CA ASN A 65 2.23 -70.93 59.07
C ASN A 65 2.35 -69.48 58.55
N GLY A 66 1.36 -68.59 58.55
CA GLY A 66 -0.08 -68.67 58.86
C GLY A 66 -0.81 -67.50 58.17
N LEU A 67 -2.14 -67.41 58.30
CA LEU A 67 -2.98 -66.48 57.52
C LEU A 67 -2.71 -64.99 57.79
N SER A 68 -2.27 -64.26 56.76
CA SER A 68 -2.27 -62.79 56.75
C SER A 68 -3.61 -62.25 56.22
N GLY A 69 -4.12 -61.18 56.85
CA GLY A 69 -5.44 -60.62 56.54
C GLY A 69 -5.58 -60.08 55.11
N ILE A 70 -6.81 -60.13 54.58
CA ILE A 70 -7.16 -59.70 53.23
C ILE A 70 -6.88 -58.19 53.08
N PRO A 71 -6.00 -57.74 52.16
CA PRO A 71 -5.84 -56.32 51.87
C PRO A 71 -7.12 -55.77 51.23
N GLY A 72 -7.55 -54.58 51.65
CA GLY A 72 -8.76 -53.93 51.12
C GLY A 72 -8.70 -53.73 49.60
N GLU A 73 -9.86 -53.80 48.93
CA GLU A 73 -9.92 -53.72 47.46
C GLU A 73 -9.22 -52.45 46.94
N ARG A 74 -8.27 -52.65 46.01
CA ARG A 74 -7.61 -51.57 45.29
C ARG A 74 -8.68 -50.78 44.52
N GLY A 75 -8.79 -49.48 44.83
CA GLY A 75 -9.75 -48.58 44.19
C GLY A 75 -9.70 -48.66 42.66
N ARG A 76 -10.87 -48.67 42.03
CA ARG A 76 -11.01 -48.86 40.57
C ARG A 76 -10.19 -47.82 39.81
N GLN A 77 -9.44 -48.29 38.82
CA GLN A 77 -8.66 -47.45 37.93
C GLN A 77 -9.56 -46.41 37.24
N GLY A 78 -9.14 -45.14 37.25
CA GLY A 78 -9.87 -44.07 36.57
C GLY A 78 -10.03 -44.36 35.08
N LEU A 79 -11.21 -44.06 34.53
CA LEU A 79 -11.49 -44.28 33.11
C LEU A 79 -10.50 -43.48 32.24
N PRO A 80 -10.01 -44.06 31.12
CA PRO A 80 -9.16 -43.34 30.19
C PRO A 80 -9.81 -42.04 29.71
N GLY A 81 -9.01 -40.97 29.58
CA GLY A 81 -9.47 -39.70 29.05
C GLY A 81 -10.05 -39.87 27.64
N ALA A 82 -11.13 -39.13 27.34
CA ALA A 82 -11.78 -39.20 26.04
C ALA A 82 -10.80 -38.89 24.90
N LYS A 83 -10.85 -39.69 23.83
CA LYS A 83 -10.01 -39.52 22.64
C LYS A 83 -10.21 -38.12 22.06
N GLY A 84 -9.12 -37.37 21.86
CA GLY A 84 -9.17 -36.03 21.28
C GLY A 84 -9.85 -36.03 19.92
N PHE A 85 -10.58 -34.94 19.63
CA PHE A 85 -11.23 -34.74 18.33
C PHE A 85 -10.20 -34.81 17.20
N ALA A 86 -10.64 -35.31 16.04
CA ALA A 86 -9.81 -35.29 14.84
C ALA A 86 -9.43 -33.84 14.49
N GLY A 87 -8.19 -33.64 14.08
CA GLY A 87 -7.75 -32.34 13.56
C GLY A 87 -8.62 -31.92 12.37
N LEU A 88 -8.88 -30.61 12.26
CA LEU A 88 -9.55 -30.06 11.08
C LEU A 88 -8.80 -30.47 9.80
N PRO A 89 -9.50 -30.77 8.69
CA PRO A 89 -8.84 -31.01 7.41
C PRO A 89 -7.89 -29.86 7.09
N GLY A 90 -6.70 -30.19 6.58
CA GLY A 90 -5.76 -29.18 6.10
C GLY A 90 -6.45 -28.28 5.08
N LEU A 91 -6.20 -26.97 5.16
CA LEU A 91 -6.69 -26.01 4.17
C LEU A 91 -6.33 -26.50 2.76
N SER A 92 -7.32 -26.55 1.88
CA SER A 92 -7.13 -26.93 0.48
C SER A 92 -5.96 -26.15 -0.12
N GLY A 93 -5.07 -26.85 -0.83
CA GLY A 93 -3.84 -26.28 -1.38
C GLY A 93 -4.10 -24.96 -2.12
N ALA A 94 -3.24 -23.98 -1.88
CA ALA A 94 -3.40 -22.63 -2.42
C ALA A 94 -3.56 -22.65 -3.95
N VAL A 95 -4.49 -21.83 -4.45
CA VAL A 95 -4.72 -21.65 -5.89
C VAL A 95 -3.59 -20.83 -6.47
N GLY A 96 -2.51 -21.52 -6.86
CA GLY A 96 -1.31 -20.93 -7.45
C GLY A 96 -0.41 -20.22 -6.44
N GLU A 97 0.89 -20.37 -6.60
CA GLU A 97 1.85 -19.44 -5.99
C GLU A 97 1.70 -18.09 -6.69
N GLY A 98 1.07 -17.12 -6.02
CA GLY A 98 0.92 -15.77 -6.55
C GLY A 98 2.28 -15.13 -6.79
N TYR A 99 2.49 -14.52 -7.95
CA TYR A 99 3.76 -13.87 -8.32
C TYR A 99 4.08 -12.60 -7.50
N GLY A 100 3.36 -12.33 -6.41
CA GLY A 100 3.57 -11.20 -5.51
C GLY A 100 3.20 -9.83 -6.11
N ILE A 101 2.37 -9.80 -7.16
CA ILE A 101 1.97 -8.56 -7.82
C ILE A 101 0.77 -7.97 -7.10
N TYR A 102 0.98 -6.90 -6.35
CA TYR A 102 -0.05 -6.23 -5.57
C TYR A 102 -0.38 -4.86 -6.14
N PHE A 103 -1.67 -4.54 -6.24
CA PHE A 103 -2.13 -3.20 -6.59
C PHE A 103 -3.26 -2.73 -5.67
N ALA A 104 -3.44 -1.43 -5.55
CA ALA A 104 -4.57 -0.82 -4.86
C ALA A 104 -5.65 -0.39 -5.86
N ARG A 105 -6.92 -0.52 -5.43
CA ARG A 105 -8.08 0.06 -6.12
C ARG A 105 -8.82 0.97 -5.16
N HIS A 106 -9.21 2.15 -5.62
CA HIS A 106 -9.87 3.19 -4.81
C HIS A 106 -11.31 3.38 -5.26
N SER A 107 -12.25 3.29 -4.32
CA SER A 107 -13.68 3.46 -4.61
C SER A 107 -14.09 4.91 -4.85
N GLN A 108 -13.32 5.86 -4.31
CA GLN A 108 -13.71 7.26 -4.18
C GLN A 108 -15.06 7.43 -3.45
N THR A 109 -15.47 6.47 -2.60
CA THR A 109 -16.71 6.48 -1.80
C THR A 109 -16.47 5.90 -0.40
N THR A 110 -17.50 5.86 0.44
CA THR A 110 -17.46 5.17 1.74
C THR A 110 -17.55 3.64 1.62
N VAL A 111 -17.80 3.09 0.43
CA VAL A 111 -17.97 1.66 0.16
C VAL A 111 -16.63 1.05 -0.26
N VAL A 112 -16.25 -0.07 0.35
CA VAL A 112 -15.01 -0.80 0.00
C VAL A 112 -15.11 -1.31 -1.45
N PRO A 113 -14.16 -0.97 -2.35
CA PRO A 113 -14.21 -1.43 -3.73
C PRO A 113 -13.91 -2.93 -3.81
N GLN A 114 -14.61 -3.64 -4.69
CA GLN A 114 -14.32 -5.05 -4.96
C GLN A 114 -13.05 -5.19 -5.81
N CYS A 115 -12.26 -6.22 -5.52
CA CYS A 115 -11.14 -6.61 -6.38
C CYS A 115 -11.66 -7.08 -7.75
N PRO A 116 -11.08 -6.61 -8.88
CA PRO A 116 -11.46 -7.05 -10.22
C PRO A 116 -11.36 -8.57 -10.41
N ALA A 117 -12.14 -9.11 -11.36
CA ALA A 117 -12.17 -10.55 -11.62
C ALA A 117 -10.77 -11.14 -11.86
N GLY A 118 -10.51 -12.33 -11.31
CA GLY A 118 -9.19 -12.98 -11.41
C GLY A 118 -8.10 -12.29 -10.58
N THR A 119 -8.46 -11.57 -9.51
CA THR A 119 -7.54 -11.05 -8.49
C THR A 119 -8.08 -11.36 -7.10
N ALA A 120 -7.20 -11.61 -6.12
CA ALA A 120 -7.58 -11.98 -4.75
C ALA A 120 -7.49 -10.76 -3.82
N LYS A 121 -8.45 -10.57 -2.91
CA LYS A 121 -8.40 -9.46 -1.94
C LYS A 121 -7.48 -9.81 -0.77
N LEU A 122 -6.52 -8.93 -0.46
CA LEU A 122 -5.62 -9.06 0.69
C LEU A 122 -6.10 -8.26 1.91
N TRP A 123 -6.42 -6.97 1.73
CA TRP A 123 -7.04 -6.14 2.78
C TRP A 123 -7.84 -4.98 2.19
N ASP A 124 -8.56 -4.26 3.04
CA ASP A 124 -9.12 -2.94 2.74
C ASP A 124 -8.70 -1.88 3.75
N GLY A 125 -8.94 -0.63 3.40
CA GLY A 125 -8.53 0.52 4.21
C GLY A 125 -9.07 1.84 3.69
N PHE A 126 -8.29 2.88 3.90
CA PHE A 126 -8.55 4.27 3.54
C PHE A 126 -7.47 4.78 2.58
N SER A 127 -7.90 5.64 1.66
CA SER A 127 -7.12 6.05 0.48
C SER A 127 -6.18 7.22 0.78
N LEU A 128 -4.94 6.94 1.17
CA LEU A 128 -3.89 7.95 1.36
C LEU A 128 -3.32 8.38 0.00
N VAL A 129 -3.25 9.70 -0.24
CA VAL A 129 -2.61 10.29 -1.42
C VAL A 129 -1.18 10.71 -1.09
N HIS A 130 -1.00 11.57 -0.08
CA HIS A 130 0.30 12.06 0.32
C HIS A 130 0.28 12.64 1.74
N VAL A 131 1.46 12.84 2.31
CA VAL A 131 1.67 13.57 3.56
C VAL A 131 2.59 14.76 3.33
N ILE A 132 2.49 15.80 4.17
CA ILE A 132 3.46 16.90 4.23
C ILE A 132 4.00 16.98 5.65
N GLY A 133 5.27 16.64 5.82
CA GLY A 133 6.00 16.71 7.10
C GLY A 133 7.13 17.72 7.03
N ASN A 134 7.24 18.62 8.01
CA ASN A 134 8.25 19.69 8.06
C ASN A 134 8.35 20.49 6.74
N GLY A 135 7.20 20.73 6.10
CA GLY A 135 7.11 21.47 4.83
C GLY A 135 7.65 20.74 3.59
N ARG A 136 7.85 19.41 3.63
CA ARG A 136 8.17 18.56 2.47
C ARG A 136 7.04 17.58 2.21
N SER A 137 6.61 17.42 0.95
CA SER A 137 5.61 16.41 0.59
C SER A 137 6.25 15.05 0.29
N HIS A 138 5.55 13.98 0.63
CA HIS A 138 5.86 12.62 0.22
C HIS A 138 4.57 11.91 -0.18
N GLY A 139 4.49 11.48 -1.45
CA GLY A 139 3.34 10.81 -2.02
C GLY A 139 3.36 9.31 -1.85
N GLN A 140 2.18 8.70 -1.96
CA GLN A 140 2.02 7.30 -2.29
C GLN A 140 1.39 7.21 -3.69
N ASP A 141 1.87 6.29 -4.51
CA ASP A 141 1.22 6.00 -5.77
C ASP A 141 -0.05 5.18 -5.51
N LEU A 142 -1.19 5.64 -6.02
CA LEU A 142 -2.53 5.10 -5.81
C LEU A 142 -2.74 3.73 -6.49
N GLY A 143 -1.82 3.29 -7.34
CA GLY A 143 -1.81 1.92 -7.85
C GLY A 143 -1.08 0.97 -6.89
N THR A 144 -0.29 1.48 -5.94
CA THR A 144 0.48 0.66 -5.01
C THR A 144 -0.24 0.45 -3.68
N SER A 145 0.08 -0.64 -2.98
CA SER A 145 -0.50 -1.00 -1.69
C SER A 145 -0.26 0.04 -0.56
N GLY A 146 0.78 0.87 -0.67
CA GLY A 146 1.10 1.93 0.30
C GLY A 146 0.06 3.04 0.38
N SER A 147 -0.71 3.25 -0.69
CA SER A 147 -1.85 4.18 -0.72
C SER A 147 -3.07 3.69 0.08
N CYS A 148 -3.09 2.43 0.53
CA CYS A 148 -4.26 1.83 1.16
C CYS A 148 -4.02 1.46 2.63
N LEU A 149 -4.08 2.46 3.50
CA LEU A 149 -3.83 2.30 4.93
C LEU A 149 -5.04 1.70 5.66
N ARG A 150 -4.81 0.63 6.43
CA ARG A 150 -5.86 -0.08 7.21
C ARG A 150 -6.57 0.78 8.26
N ARG A 151 -5.97 1.92 8.66
CA ARG A 151 -6.52 2.86 9.65
C ARG A 151 -6.39 4.27 9.13
N PHE A 152 -7.47 5.05 9.27
CA PHE A 152 -7.45 6.49 9.04
C PHE A 152 -6.95 7.23 10.28
N SER A 153 -6.21 8.32 10.05
CA SER A 153 -5.89 9.36 11.03
C SER A 153 -5.67 10.66 10.26
N THR A 154 -6.06 11.81 10.82
CA THR A 154 -5.70 13.12 10.22
C THR A 154 -4.19 13.38 10.30
N MET A 155 -3.50 12.63 11.18
CA MET A 155 -2.05 12.59 11.31
C MET A 155 -1.56 11.14 11.41
N PRO A 156 -1.28 10.46 10.28
CA PRO A 156 -0.79 9.09 10.25
C PRO A 156 0.72 8.97 10.45
N ILE A 157 1.43 10.10 10.59
CA ILE A 157 2.89 10.17 10.73
C ILE A 157 3.31 10.79 12.07
N MET A 158 4.54 10.49 12.46
CA MET A 158 5.25 11.10 13.59
C MET A 158 6.66 11.47 13.14
N PHE A 159 7.29 12.42 13.83
CA PHE A 159 8.69 12.76 13.57
C PHE A 159 9.53 12.64 14.85
N CYS A 160 10.77 12.19 14.70
CA CYS A 160 11.75 12.11 15.77
C CYS A 160 12.94 13.02 15.44
N ASN A 161 13.63 13.51 16.47
CA ASN A 161 14.84 14.32 16.32
C ASN A 161 16.09 13.58 16.81
N ILE A 162 17.27 14.19 16.61
CA ILE A 162 18.57 13.64 17.02
C ILE A 162 18.71 13.43 18.54
N ASN A 163 17.87 14.08 19.35
CA ASN A 163 17.85 13.94 20.81
C ASN A 163 16.97 12.76 21.26
N THR A 164 16.59 11.86 20.35
CA THR A 164 15.67 10.72 20.58
C THR A 164 14.26 11.10 21.03
N VAL A 165 13.87 12.38 20.89
CA VAL A 165 12.52 12.85 21.20
C VAL A 165 11.64 12.76 19.96
N CYS A 166 10.52 12.05 20.09
CA CYS A 166 9.53 11.90 19.04
C CYS A 166 8.24 12.66 19.38
N ASN A 167 7.60 13.23 18.35
CA ASN A 167 6.37 14.01 18.47
C ASN A 167 5.33 13.49 17.48
N VAL A 168 4.07 13.42 17.94
CA VAL A 168 2.89 13.06 17.15
C VAL A 168 1.95 14.25 17.16
N ALA A 169 1.42 14.66 16.00
CA ALA A 169 0.43 15.73 15.87
C ALA A 169 0.78 17.10 16.51
N TRP A 170 2.07 17.36 16.78
CA TRP A 170 2.52 18.57 17.49
C TRP A 170 2.76 19.79 16.58
N ARG A 171 3.01 19.56 15.29
CA ARG A 171 3.28 20.60 14.29
C ARG A 171 2.12 20.77 13.31
N ASN A 172 2.15 21.87 12.56
CA ASN A 172 1.39 22.08 11.33
C ASN A 172 1.94 21.19 10.20
N ASP A 173 1.85 19.88 10.40
CA ASP A 173 2.02 18.85 9.37
C ASP A 173 0.64 18.44 8.84
N TYR A 174 0.61 17.82 7.66
CA TYR A 174 -0.62 17.57 6.89
C TYR A 174 -0.68 16.13 6.36
N SER A 175 -1.90 15.61 6.17
CA SER A 175 -2.16 14.41 5.37
C SER A 175 -3.29 14.64 4.36
N TYR A 176 -3.22 13.97 3.23
CA TYR A 176 -4.16 14.12 2.12
C TYR A 176 -4.73 12.77 1.74
N TRP A 177 -6.05 12.69 1.67
CA TRP A 177 -6.77 11.45 1.43
C TRP A 177 -7.71 11.63 0.24
N LEU A 178 -7.89 10.61 -0.61
CA LEU A 178 -8.93 10.68 -1.64
C LEU A 178 -10.30 10.86 -0.95
N SER A 179 -11.11 11.76 -1.46
CA SER A 179 -12.39 12.12 -0.87
C SER A 179 -13.54 11.29 -1.42
N THR A 180 -14.73 11.46 -0.85
CA THR A 180 -16.00 11.00 -1.43
C THR A 180 -16.70 12.13 -2.21
N ARG A 181 -17.95 11.92 -2.63
CA ARG A 181 -18.83 12.98 -3.16
C ARG A 181 -19.61 13.72 -2.05
N GLU A 182 -19.32 13.46 -0.78
CA GLU A 182 -19.98 14.14 0.35
C GLU A 182 -19.72 15.66 0.26
N PRO A 183 -20.77 16.51 0.23
CA PRO A 183 -20.58 17.95 0.14
C PRO A 183 -19.98 18.53 1.42
N MET A 184 -19.19 19.60 1.29
CA MET A 184 -18.75 20.39 2.45
C MET A 184 -19.97 20.97 3.18
N LEU A 185 -19.82 21.13 4.50
CA LEU A 185 -20.82 21.80 5.31
C LEU A 185 -21.04 23.25 4.84
N PRO A 186 -22.26 23.80 5.00
CA PRO A 186 -22.49 25.23 4.79
C PRO A 186 -21.44 26.06 5.53
N MET A 187 -20.99 27.15 4.89
CA MET A 187 -19.88 28.01 5.33
C MET A 187 -18.46 27.42 5.23
N MET A 188 -18.27 26.23 4.64
CA MET A 188 -16.94 25.60 4.44
C MET A 188 -16.15 25.40 5.75
N ASN A 189 -16.85 25.15 6.85
CA ASN A 189 -16.25 24.86 8.15
C ASN A 189 -15.47 23.53 8.10
N PRO A 190 -14.27 23.43 8.72
CA PRO A 190 -13.54 22.18 8.80
C PRO A 190 -14.35 21.08 9.50
N VAL A 191 -14.27 19.87 8.97
CA VAL A 191 -14.90 18.66 9.52
C VAL A 191 -13.94 18.02 10.51
N GLU A 192 -14.46 17.48 11.62
CA GLU A 192 -13.67 16.84 12.68
C GLU A 192 -14.37 15.60 13.26
N GLY A 193 -13.60 14.75 13.94
CA GLY A 193 -14.12 13.57 14.64
C GLY A 193 -14.81 12.54 13.72
N PRO A 194 -15.82 11.80 14.21
CA PRO A 194 -16.50 10.73 13.47
C PRO A 194 -17.15 11.17 12.14
N ALA A 195 -17.50 12.46 12.00
CA ALA A 195 -18.09 12.99 10.77
C ALA A 195 -17.17 12.84 9.55
N LEU A 196 -15.84 12.80 9.77
CA LEU A 196 -14.84 12.55 8.72
C LEU A 196 -15.06 11.25 7.95
N GLN A 197 -15.67 10.22 8.57
CA GLN A 197 -15.91 8.93 7.93
C GLN A 197 -16.75 9.03 6.64
N ARG A 198 -17.60 10.05 6.49
CA ARG A 198 -18.37 10.26 5.25
C ARG A 198 -17.51 10.83 4.10
N TYR A 199 -16.40 11.49 4.42
CA TYR A 199 -15.55 12.20 3.47
C TYR A 199 -14.36 11.39 2.95
N ILE A 200 -13.93 10.31 3.61
CA ILE A 200 -12.72 9.56 3.24
C ILE A 200 -13.05 8.37 2.32
N SER A 201 -12.37 8.29 1.18
CA SER A 201 -12.47 7.18 0.22
C SER A 201 -11.92 5.87 0.77
N ARG A 202 -12.65 4.77 0.57
CA ARG A 202 -12.18 3.40 0.84
C ARG A 202 -11.40 2.81 -0.33
N CYS A 203 -10.50 1.90 0.00
CA CYS A 203 -9.65 1.18 -0.95
C CYS A 203 -9.59 -0.32 -0.61
N SER A 204 -9.21 -1.13 -1.58
CA SER A 204 -8.84 -2.55 -1.42
C SER A 204 -7.48 -2.77 -2.05
N VAL A 205 -6.64 -3.59 -1.41
CA VAL A 205 -5.42 -4.11 -2.02
C VAL A 205 -5.68 -5.53 -2.52
N CYS A 206 -5.32 -5.76 -3.77
CA CYS A 206 -5.62 -6.97 -4.52
C CYS A 206 -4.31 -7.57 -5.05
N GLU A 207 -4.23 -8.89 -5.02
CA GLU A 207 -3.16 -9.70 -5.61
C GLU A 207 -3.57 -10.13 -7.03
N ALA A 208 -2.71 -9.84 -8.00
CA ALA A 208 -2.86 -10.25 -9.40
C ALA A 208 -1.89 -11.39 -9.74
N VAL A 209 -2.31 -12.24 -10.68
CA VAL A 209 -1.48 -13.29 -11.27
C VAL A 209 -0.52 -12.78 -12.35
N SER A 210 -0.56 -11.48 -12.65
CA SER A 210 0.02 -10.88 -13.85
C SER A 210 0.29 -9.39 -13.65
N GLU A 211 1.17 -8.81 -14.46
CA GLU A 211 1.39 -7.37 -14.51
C GLU A 211 0.08 -6.60 -14.77
N VAL A 212 -0.06 -5.45 -14.10
CA VAL A 212 -1.23 -4.56 -14.20
C VAL A 212 -0.73 -3.15 -14.53
N VAL A 213 -1.22 -2.60 -15.65
CA VAL A 213 -0.78 -1.29 -16.19
C VAL A 213 -1.97 -0.41 -16.52
N ALA A 214 -1.79 0.90 -16.43
CA ALA A 214 -2.71 1.89 -17.00
C ALA A 214 -2.28 2.30 -18.41
N VAL A 215 -3.26 2.50 -19.29
CA VAL A 215 -3.09 3.08 -20.63
C VAL A 215 -3.96 4.33 -20.73
N HIS A 216 -3.42 5.40 -21.33
CA HIS A 216 -4.09 6.68 -21.51
C HIS A 216 -4.31 6.95 -23.00
N SER A 217 -5.47 7.52 -23.37
CA SER A 217 -5.78 7.83 -24.77
C SER A 217 -5.31 9.22 -25.22
N GLN A 218 -5.14 10.16 -24.29
CA GLN A 218 -5.06 11.60 -24.61
C GLN A 218 -6.27 12.09 -25.44
N GLU A 219 -7.40 11.40 -25.29
CA GLU A 219 -8.66 11.68 -25.99
C GLU A 219 -9.86 11.47 -25.06
N SER A 220 -11.05 11.91 -25.47
CA SER A 220 -12.30 11.67 -24.75
C SER A 220 -12.83 10.23 -24.90
N ARG A 221 -12.28 9.45 -25.85
CA ARG A 221 -12.53 8.00 -25.98
C ARG A 221 -11.62 7.20 -25.04
N ILE A 222 -12.14 6.08 -24.54
CA ILE A 222 -11.40 5.13 -23.69
C ILE A 222 -10.37 4.38 -24.55
N PRO A 223 -9.10 4.25 -24.13
CA PRO A 223 -8.09 3.51 -24.89
C PRO A 223 -8.28 1.99 -24.78
N ASP A 224 -7.85 1.27 -25.81
CA ASP A 224 -7.83 -0.19 -25.81
C ASP A 224 -6.64 -0.77 -25.04
N CYS A 225 -6.85 -1.96 -24.45
CA CYS A 225 -5.76 -2.68 -23.80
C CYS A 225 -4.78 -3.19 -24.87
N PRO A 226 -3.47 -3.31 -24.55
CA PRO A 226 -2.50 -3.91 -25.46
C PRO A 226 -2.86 -5.36 -25.81
N SER A 227 -2.36 -5.85 -26.94
CA SER A 227 -2.53 -7.25 -27.35
C SER A 227 -2.05 -8.21 -26.25
N GLY A 228 -2.91 -9.16 -25.86
CA GLY A 228 -2.63 -10.09 -24.76
C GLY A 228 -2.94 -9.54 -23.35
N PHE A 229 -3.65 -8.41 -23.24
CA PHE A 229 -4.14 -7.89 -21.96
C PHE A 229 -5.68 -7.89 -21.91
N ARG A 230 -6.24 -8.01 -20.70
CA ARG A 230 -7.67 -7.92 -20.38
C ARG A 230 -7.97 -6.64 -19.60
N SER A 231 -9.11 -6.01 -19.89
CA SER A 231 -9.57 -4.83 -19.16
C SER A 231 -9.94 -5.17 -17.71
N MET A 232 -9.61 -4.29 -16.77
CA MET A 232 -10.01 -4.37 -15.36
C MET A 232 -11.02 -3.27 -15.00
N TRP A 233 -10.68 -2.00 -15.27
CA TRP A 233 -11.59 -0.86 -15.15
C TRP A 233 -11.18 0.27 -16.10
N THR A 234 -12.01 1.31 -16.17
CA THR A 234 -11.80 2.50 -17.01
C THR A 234 -12.03 3.76 -16.20
N GLY A 235 -11.34 4.85 -16.51
CA GLY A 235 -11.39 6.06 -15.71
C GLY A 235 -10.97 7.32 -16.45
N PHE A 236 -10.42 8.25 -15.69
CA PHE A 236 -9.88 9.52 -16.11
C PHE A 236 -8.40 9.63 -15.71
N SER A 237 -7.60 10.21 -16.59
CA SER A 237 -6.14 10.25 -16.49
C SER A 237 -5.66 11.27 -15.47
N PHE A 238 -5.53 10.85 -14.21
CA PHE A 238 -5.02 11.64 -13.10
C PHE A 238 -3.49 11.62 -13.08
N MET A 239 -2.86 12.79 -13.02
CA MET A 239 -1.40 12.92 -13.10
C MET A 239 -0.77 13.37 -11.78
N MET A 240 -1.31 14.41 -11.14
CA MET A 240 -0.78 14.90 -9.86
C MET A 240 -1.79 15.74 -9.07
N SER A 241 -1.45 15.98 -7.81
CA SER A 241 -2.15 16.85 -6.87
C SER A 241 -1.21 17.90 -6.27
N SER A 242 -1.74 19.06 -5.89
CA SER A 242 -1.06 20.01 -5.01
C SER A 242 -2.01 20.62 -3.98
N GLY A 243 -1.46 21.06 -2.85
CA GLY A 243 -2.16 21.66 -1.73
C GLY A 243 -1.29 22.70 -1.00
N ALA A 244 -1.18 22.59 0.33
CA ALA A 244 -0.58 23.60 1.20
C ALA A 244 0.86 24.01 0.80
N GLY A 245 0.97 25.23 0.25
CA GLY A 245 2.24 25.81 -0.21
C GLY A 245 2.70 25.28 -1.59
N GLY A 246 1.78 24.84 -2.45
CA GLY A 246 2.09 24.33 -3.80
C GLY A 246 2.73 22.94 -3.81
N ARG A 247 2.87 22.31 -2.65
CA ARG A 247 3.42 20.96 -2.47
C ARG A 247 2.37 19.90 -2.75
N GLY A 248 2.81 18.71 -3.13
CA GLY A 248 1.92 17.59 -3.40
C GLY A 248 2.64 16.36 -3.92
N ALA A 249 1.93 15.54 -4.70
CA ALA A 249 2.39 14.26 -5.21
C ALA A 249 1.82 13.97 -6.60
N GLY A 250 2.64 13.33 -7.45
CA GLY A 250 2.25 12.77 -8.74
C GLY A 250 1.91 11.29 -8.68
N GLN A 251 1.51 10.73 -9.82
CA GLN A 251 1.32 9.31 -10.08
C GLN A 251 2.24 8.90 -11.24
N ALA A 252 2.74 7.67 -11.24
CA ALA A 252 3.34 7.10 -12.44
C ALA A 252 2.22 6.83 -13.46
N LEU A 253 2.39 7.21 -14.73
CA LEU A 253 1.30 7.11 -15.72
C LEU A 253 1.00 5.64 -16.09
N GLU A 254 2.02 4.79 -16.06
CA GLU A 254 1.90 3.35 -16.19
C GLU A 254 1.18 2.67 -15.00
N SER A 255 1.12 3.32 -13.84
CA SER A 255 0.50 2.77 -12.64
C SER A 255 -1.03 2.81 -12.70
N PRO A 256 -1.75 1.81 -12.17
CA PRO A 256 -3.21 1.90 -11.98
C PRO A 256 -3.69 3.15 -11.22
N GLY A 257 -2.82 3.77 -10.42
CA GLY A 257 -3.10 4.99 -9.67
C GLY A 257 -3.34 6.25 -10.52
N SER A 258 -2.83 6.26 -11.76
CA SER A 258 -3.10 7.32 -12.74
C SER A 258 -4.51 7.26 -13.32
N CYS A 259 -5.29 6.21 -13.02
CA CYS A 259 -6.58 5.95 -13.66
C CYS A 259 -7.74 5.87 -12.66
N LEU A 260 -8.17 7.05 -12.18
CA LEU A 260 -9.29 7.20 -11.26
C LEU A 260 -10.64 6.96 -11.95
N GLU A 261 -11.49 6.12 -11.36
CA GLU A 261 -12.79 5.71 -11.93
C GLU A 261 -13.81 6.87 -11.98
N ASP A 262 -13.74 7.81 -11.04
CA ASP A 262 -14.64 8.96 -10.95
C ASP A 262 -13.89 10.30 -11.06
N PHE A 263 -14.23 11.13 -12.06
CA PHE A 263 -13.65 12.47 -12.19
C PHE A 263 -14.20 13.42 -11.13
N ARG A 264 -13.30 14.17 -10.48
CA ARG A 264 -13.64 15.32 -9.61
C ARG A 264 -12.58 16.40 -9.72
N ALA A 265 -12.99 17.66 -9.75
CA ALA A 265 -12.07 18.80 -9.74
C ALA A 265 -11.18 18.84 -8.47
N THR A 266 -11.69 18.34 -7.34
CA THR A 266 -10.96 18.17 -6.07
C THR A 266 -11.17 16.74 -5.55
N PRO A 267 -10.39 15.74 -6.01
CA PRO A 267 -10.59 14.33 -5.67
C PRO A 267 -10.02 13.94 -4.30
N PHE A 268 -9.50 14.89 -3.53
CA PHE A 268 -8.87 14.68 -2.23
C PHE A 268 -9.23 15.78 -1.22
N ILE A 269 -9.17 15.44 0.07
CA ILE A 269 -9.37 16.35 1.20
C ILE A 269 -8.06 16.53 1.98
N GLU A 270 -7.80 17.75 2.47
CA GLU A 270 -6.63 18.09 3.29
C GLU A 270 -6.97 17.91 4.79
N CYS A 271 -6.11 17.25 5.54
CA CYS A 271 -6.24 16.95 6.97
C CYS A 271 -5.02 17.42 7.76
N HIS A 272 -5.22 17.85 9.01
CA HIS A 272 -4.21 18.46 9.87
C HIS A 272 -3.95 17.68 11.16
N GLY A 273 -2.83 17.96 11.82
CA GLY A 273 -2.49 17.43 13.14
C GLY A 273 -3.57 17.64 14.22
N ASN A 274 -4.33 18.72 14.15
CA ASN A 274 -5.36 19.09 15.13
C ASN A 274 -6.70 18.32 15.00
N GLY A 275 -6.78 17.26 14.18
CA GLY A 275 -7.98 16.44 14.03
C GLY A 275 -9.01 16.96 13.01
N ARG A 276 -8.69 18.03 12.27
CA ARG A 276 -9.60 18.66 11.28
C ARG A 276 -9.21 18.33 9.86
N CYS A 277 -10.20 18.27 8.96
CA CYS A 277 -10.01 18.22 7.52
C CYS A 277 -10.94 19.20 6.78
N ASN A 278 -10.52 19.70 5.62
CA ASN A 278 -11.31 20.59 4.79
C ASN A 278 -10.88 20.54 3.31
N HIS A 279 -11.69 21.09 2.41
CA HIS A 279 -11.28 21.42 1.04
C HIS A 279 -10.89 22.90 0.96
N TYR A 280 -9.70 23.19 0.43
CA TYR A 280 -9.16 24.55 0.30
C TYR A 280 -9.11 24.98 -1.16
N ALA A 281 -9.34 26.27 -1.43
CA ALA A 281 -9.25 26.85 -2.79
C ALA A 281 -7.83 26.78 -3.40
N THR A 282 -6.82 26.49 -2.59
CA THR A 282 -5.42 26.24 -3.00
C THR A 282 -5.13 24.78 -3.35
N SER A 283 -6.12 23.87 -3.21
CA SER A 283 -6.01 22.47 -3.61
C SER A 283 -6.29 22.32 -5.11
N TYR A 284 -5.31 21.83 -5.86
CA TYR A 284 -5.42 21.61 -7.30
C TYR A 284 -5.21 20.15 -7.67
N SER A 285 -5.99 19.66 -8.64
CA SER A 285 -5.77 18.38 -9.29
C SER A 285 -5.39 18.60 -10.76
N PHE A 286 -4.48 17.77 -11.25
CA PHE A 286 -3.93 17.86 -12.59
C PHE A 286 -4.19 16.54 -13.31
N TRP A 287 -4.73 16.67 -14.52
CA TRP A 287 -5.21 15.58 -15.35
C TRP A 287 -4.55 15.69 -16.72
N LEU A 288 -4.29 14.57 -17.39
CA LEU A 288 -3.88 14.64 -18.79
C LEU A 288 -5.03 15.24 -19.61
N ALA A 289 -4.73 16.29 -20.37
CA ALA A 289 -5.70 16.89 -21.28
C ALA A 289 -5.91 16.00 -22.52
N THR A 290 -7.06 16.14 -23.16
CA THR A 290 -7.22 15.65 -24.54
C THR A 290 -6.38 16.48 -25.50
N LEU A 291 -5.78 15.86 -26.51
CA LEU A 291 -5.05 16.52 -27.59
C LEU A 291 -5.51 15.95 -28.92
N ARG A 292 -5.83 16.81 -29.90
CA ARG A 292 -6.15 16.34 -31.26
C ARG A 292 -4.88 16.28 -32.09
N ALA A 293 -4.75 15.32 -32.99
CA ALA A 293 -3.51 15.12 -33.77
C ALA A 293 -3.03 16.37 -34.55
N TYR A 294 -3.94 17.24 -35.00
CA TYR A 294 -3.56 18.49 -35.67
C TYR A 294 -3.07 19.60 -34.70
N GLU A 295 -3.28 19.45 -33.40
CA GLU A 295 -2.84 20.37 -32.32
C GLU A 295 -1.43 20.03 -31.83
N GLU A 296 -0.89 18.85 -32.17
CA GLU A 296 0.47 18.44 -31.84
C GLU A 296 1.52 19.41 -32.40
N PHE A 297 2.55 19.68 -31.59
CA PHE A 297 3.65 20.62 -31.87
C PHE A 297 3.21 22.08 -32.20
N ARG A 298 1.95 22.45 -31.91
CA ARG A 298 1.45 23.82 -32.02
C ARG A 298 1.33 24.48 -30.64
N THR A 299 1.24 25.81 -30.63
CA THR A 299 0.91 26.57 -29.43
C THR A 299 -0.47 26.13 -28.91
N PRO A 300 -0.59 25.68 -27.65
CA PRO A 300 -1.89 25.30 -27.08
C PRO A 300 -2.88 26.46 -27.05
N ILE A 301 -4.15 26.18 -27.34
CA ILE A 301 -5.24 27.15 -27.20
C ILE A 301 -5.61 27.25 -25.72
N SER A 302 -5.65 28.48 -25.19
CA SER A 302 -6.07 28.72 -23.81
C SER A 302 -7.58 28.61 -23.67
N GLU A 303 -8.05 27.74 -22.77
CA GLU A 303 -9.46 27.42 -22.55
C GLU A 303 -9.78 27.46 -21.05
N THR A 304 -10.97 27.96 -20.69
CA THR A 304 -11.49 27.92 -19.31
C THR A 304 -12.77 27.13 -19.26
N LEU A 305 -12.73 25.93 -18.67
CA LEU A 305 -13.85 25.01 -18.58
C LEU A 305 -14.64 25.21 -17.29
N LYS A 306 -15.96 24.99 -17.35
CA LYS A 306 -16.88 25.10 -16.21
C LYS A 306 -17.57 23.74 -15.97
N ALA A 307 -18.28 23.62 -14.85
CA ALA A 307 -19.05 22.42 -14.54
C ALA A 307 -19.95 22.01 -15.73
N GLY A 308 -19.91 20.72 -16.09
CA GLY A 308 -20.62 20.16 -17.24
C GLY A 308 -19.82 20.07 -18.54
N SER A 309 -18.72 20.84 -18.73
CA SER A 309 -17.84 20.71 -19.90
C SER A 309 -16.44 20.16 -19.61
N GLN A 310 -16.04 20.10 -18.33
CA GLN A 310 -14.71 19.66 -17.89
C GLN A 310 -14.28 18.30 -18.44
N GLU A 311 -15.13 17.27 -18.32
CA GLU A 311 -14.82 15.88 -18.74
C GLU A 311 -14.48 15.77 -20.23
N GLN A 312 -14.98 16.67 -21.08
CA GLN A 312 -14.76 16.63 -22.53
C GLN A 312 -13.30 16.90 -22.93
N ARG A 313 -12.54 17.60 -22.07
CA ARG A 313 -11.11 17.91 -22.28
C ARG A 313 -10.18 17.06 -21.40
N ILE A 314 -10.70 16.06 -20.69
CA ILE A 314 -9.91 15.15 -19.85
C ILE A 314 -9.67 13.83 -20.58
N SER A 315 -8.41 13.46 -20.71
CA SER A 315 -7.96 12.18 -21.25
C SER A 315 -8.58 11.01 -20.48
N ARG A 316 -9.08 10.01 -21.20
CA ARG A 316 -9.55 8.76 -20.60
C ARG A 316 -8.41 7.76 -20.45
N CYS A 317 -8.65 6.78 -19.59
CA CYS A 317 -7.71 5.69 -19.34
C CYS A 317 -8.43 4.36 -19.15
N ARG A 318 -7.68 3.28 -19.29
CA ARG A 318 -8.10 1.91 -18.99
C ARG A 318 -6.97 1.21 -18.25
N VAL A 319 -7.31 0.52 -17.16
CA VAL A 319 -6.37 -0.36 -16.45
C VAL A 319 -6.53 -1.78 -16.99
N CYS A 320 -5.40 -2.40 -17.30
CA CYS A 320 -5.30 -3.65 -18.04
C CYS A 320 -4.37 -4.61 -17.29
N ALA A 321 -4.79 -5.87 -17.13
CA ALA A 321 -3.93 -6.95 -16.65
C ALA A 321 -3.49 -7.81 -17.84
N ARG A 322 -2.26 -8.33 -17.84
CA ARG A 322 -1.85 -9.33 -18.83
C ARG A 322 -2.68 -10.62 -18.68
N GLN A 323 -2.95 -11.30 -19.79
CA GLN A 323 -3.63 -12.62 -19.82
C GLN A 323 -2.63 -13.76 -19.61
#